data_AF-A0A963LBS0-F1
#
_entry.id   AF-A0A963LBS0-F1
#
_cell.length_a   1.000
_cell.length_b   1.000
_cell.length_c   1.000
_cell.angle_alpha   90.00
_cell.angle_beta   90.00
_cell.angle_gamma   90.00
#
_symmetry.space_group_name_H-M   'P 1'
#
loop_
_entity.id
_entity.type
_entity.pdbx_description
1 polymer ?
#
loop_
_entity_poly.entity_id
_entity_poly.type
_entity_poly.pdbx_seq_one_letter_code
_entity_poly.pdbx_strand_id
1 'polypeptide(L)' 'MTATLANDSFLRACLREPTGHTPIWLMRQAGRYLP' A
#
# COMPACT_ATOMS: atom_id res chain seq x y z
N MET A 1 18.19 -9.36 -10.58
CA MET A 1 17.97 -9.37 -9.12
C MET A 1 16.69 -8.62 -8.83
N THR A 2 15.71 -9.25 -8.18
CA THR A 2 14.47 -8.58 -7.77
C THR A 2 14.72 -7.80 -6.49
N ALA A 3 14.18 -6.58 -6.40
CA ALA A 3 14.28 -5.77 -5.19
C ALA A 3 13.28 -6.28 -4.14
N THR A 4 13.73 -6.44 -2.90
CA THR A 4 12.86 -6.78 -1.77
C THR A 4 12.02 -5.57 -1.37
N LEU A 5 10.72 -5.77 -1.20
CA LEU A 5 9.80 -4.69 -0.83
C LEU A 5 9.89 -4.42 0.67
N ALA A 6 10.09 -3.15 1.07
CA ALA A 6 10.17 -2.76 2.48
C ALA A 6 8.80 -2.74 3.19
N ASN A 7 7.70 -2.62 2.43
CA ASN A 7 6.34 -2.67 2.94
C ASN A 7 5.42 -3.39 1.95
N ASP A 8 4.92 -4.56 2.34
CA ASP A 8 4.06 -5.44 1.55
C ASP A 8 2.62 -5.54 2.09
N SER A 9 2.26 -4.72 3.07
CA SER A 9 0.98 -4.85 3.80
C SER A 9 -0.23 -4.75 2.88
N PHE A 10 -0.19 -3.87 1.87
CA PHE A 10 -1.22 -3.76 0.85
C PHE A 10 -1.43 -5.08 0.08
N LEU A 11 -0.34 -5.69 -0.41
CA LEU A 11 -0.42 -6.94 -1.18
C LEU A 11 -0.95 -8.09 -0.33
N ARG A 12 -0.46 -8.18 0.92
CA ARG A 12 -0.91 -9.18 1.89
C ARG A 12 -2.41 -9.06 2.19
N ALA A 13 -2.90 -7.83 2.40
CA ALA A 13 -4.33 -7.58 2.57
C ALA A 13 -5.15 -8.01 1.33
N CYS A 14 -4.66 -7.72 0.11
CA CYS A 14 -5.31 -8.16 -1.13
C CYS A 14 -5.37 -9.69 -1.26
N LEU A 15 -4.37 -10.40 -0.75
CA LEU A 15 -4.30 -11.87 -0.71
C LEU A 15 -5.03 -12.48 0.50
N ARG A 16 -5.71 -11.66 1.31
CA ARG A 16 -6.44 -12.05 2.54
C ARG A 16 -5.52 -12.63 3.61
N GLU A 17 -4.26 -12.22 3.63
CA GLU A 17 -3.32 -12.59 4.69
C GLU A 17 -3.47 -11.66 5.91
N PRO A 18 -3.13 -12.13 7.12
CA PRO A 18 -3.08 -11.29 8.30
C PRO A 18 -2.10 -10.11 8.12
N THR A 19 -2.54 -8.90 8.47
CA THR A 19 -1.72 -7.68 8.46
C THR A 19 -1.79 -6.99 9.82
N GLY A 20 -0.72 -6.30 10.23
CA GLY A 20 -0.67 -5.65 11.55
C GLY A 20 -1.57 -4.41 11.67
N HIS A 21 -1.99 -3.85 10.55
CA HIS A 21 -2.95 -2.75 10.43
C HIS A 21 -3.62 -2.83 9.06
N THR A 22 -4.82 -2.26 8.92
CA THR A 22 -5.48 -2.16 7.61
C THR A 22 -4.73 -1.16 6.73
N PRO A 23 -4.14 -1.59 5.60
CA PRO A 23 -3.46 -0.67 4.69
C PRO A 23 -4.48 0.26 4.03
N ILE A 24 -4.09 1.52 3.82
CA ILE A 24 -4.92 2.52 3.13
C ILE A 24 -4.23 3.00 1.85
N TRP A 25 -5.04 3.36 0.87
CA TRP A 25 -4.61 4.09 -0.31
C TRP A 25 -5.73 5.03 -0.74
N LEU A 26 -5.37 6.12 -1.39
CA LEU A 26 -6.32 7.12 -1.86
C LEU A 26 -6.24 7.19 -3.38
N MET A 27 -7.40 7.03 -4.05
CA MET A 27 -7.46 7.30 -5.48
C MET A 27 -7.16 8.77 -5.72
N ARG A 28 -6.30 9.05 -6.70
CA ARG A 28 -5.84 10.41 -7.01
C ARG A 28 -5.18 11.13 -5.82
N GLN A 29 -4.45 10.37 -4.98
CA GLN A 29 -3.67 10.92 -3.85
C GLN A 29 -2.69 12.03 -4.25
N ALA A 30 -2.18 12.00 -5.48
CA ALA A 30 -1.43 13.08 -6.08
C ALA A 30 -2.33 13.86 -7.04
N GLY A 31 -2.57 15.12 -6.74
CA GLY A 31 -3.41 16.00 -7.54
C GLY A 31 -3.25 17.46 -7.14
N ARG A 32 -3.94 18.34 -7.87
CA ARG A 32 -3.83 19.81 -7.75
C ARG A 32 -4.20 20.40 -6.38
N TYR A 33 -4.66 19.57 -5.45
CA TYR A 33 -5.05 20.01 -4.11
C TYR A 33 -3.85 20.13 -3.16
N LEU A 34 -2.80 19.31 -3.33
CA LEU A 34 -1.56 19.48 -2.56
C LEU A 34 -0.62 20.45 -3.31
N PRO A 35 -0.19 21.55 -2.66
CA PRO A 35 0.79 22.49 -3.22
C PRO A 35 2.22 21.93 -3.21
#